data_AF-A0A1R1S775-F1
#
_entry.id   AF-A0A1R1S775-F1
#
_cell.length_a   1.000
_cell.length_b   1.000
_cell.length_c   1.000
_cell.angle_alpha   90.00
_cell.angle_beta   90.00
_cell.angle_gamma   90.00
#
_symmetry.space_group_name_H-M   'P 1'
#
loop_
_entity.id
_entity.type
_entity.pdbx_description
1 polymer ?
#
loop_
_entity_poly.entity_id
_entity_poly.type
_entity_poly.pdbx_seq_one_letter_code
_entity_poly.pdbx_strand_id
1 'polypeptide(L)' 'MGFSPHLRVEQVPGEAVYLVSERGVTALHGRTVQTLAPLLDGSRDLGRILADHAAREAAEHAAREAADHAAREAAEHA' A
#
# COMPACT_ATOMS: atom_id res chain seq x y z
N MET A 1 1.07 8.11 10.53
CA MET A 1 0.97 6.82 11.24
C MET A 1 2.01 5.89 10.63
N GLY A 2 2.94 5.39 11.43
CA GLY A 2 4.09 4.58 11.03
C GLY A 2 4.86 4.19 12.29
N PHE A 3 5.93 3.41 12.17
CA PHE A 3 6.85 3.27 13.30
C PHE A 3 7.36 4.64 13.73
N SER A 4 7.75 4.80 15.00
CA SER A 4 8.24 6.09 15.50
C SER A 4 9.33 6.65 14.58
N PRO A 5 9.39 7.97 14.31
CA PRO A 5 10.24 8.54 13.26
C PRO A 5 11.75 8.35 13.47
N HIS A 6 12.17 7.93 14.67
CA HIS A 6 13.54 7.57 15.00
C HIS A 6 13.85 6.07 14.79
N LEU A 7 12.87 5.28 14.35
CA LEU A 7 13.03 3.87 14.00
C LEU A 7 13.24 3.76 12.50
N ARG A 8 14.37 3.18 12.11
CA ARG A 8 14.60 2.69 10.76
C ARG A 8 14.06 1.27 10.65
N VAL A 9 13.31 1.02 9.58
CA VAL A 9 12.75 -0.30 9.29
C VAL A 9 13.60 -0.97 8.22
N GLU A 10 14.12 -2.15 8.53
CA GLU A 10 14.74 -3.04 7.55
C GLU A 10 13.98 -4.36 7.47
N GLN A 11 13.73 -4.84 6.25
CA GLN A 11 13.12 -6.14 6.03
C GLN A 11 14.12 -7.13 5.48
N VAL A 12 14.16 -8.30 6.10
CA VAL A 12 14.83 -9.48 5.55
C VAL A 12 13.75 -10.50 5.18
N PRO A 13 13.47 -10.68 3.86
CA PRO A 13 12.45 -11.62 3.41
C PRO A 13 12.69 -13.03 3.92
N GLY A 14 11.65 -13.66 4.47
CA GLY A 14 11.75 -15.02 5.02
C GLY A 14 12.31 -15.10 6.45
N GLU A 15 12.69 -13.98 7.05
CA GLU A 15 13.27 -13.93 8.39
C GLU A 15 12.45 -13.04 9.33
N ALA A 16 12.69 -11.73 9.31
CA ALA A 16 12.07 -10.79 10.23
C ALA A 16 12.11 -9.36 9.69
N VAL A 17 11.34 -8.50 10.36
CA VAL A 17 11.43 -7.05 10.23
C VAL A 17 12.24 -6.52 11.41
N TYR A 18 13.30 -5.78 11.12
CA TYR A 18 14.17 -5.17 12.10
C TYR A 18 13.80 -3.70 12.29
N LEU A 19 13.51 -3.32 13.53
CA LEU A 19 13.32 -1.94 13.94
C LEU A 19 14.60 -1.47 14.65
N VAL A 20 15.33 -0.57 13.99
CA VAL A 20 16.64 -0.08 14.46
C VAL A 20 16.50 1.34 14.99
N SER A 21 17.02 1.58 16.19
CA SER A 21 17.16 2.91 16.79
C SER A 21 18.49 3.03 17.51
N GLU A 22 18.84 4.25 17.92
CA GLU A 22 19.98 4.55 18.81
C GLU A 22 19.97 3.71 20.10
N ARG A 23 18.78 3.31 20.58
CA ARG A 23 18.59 2.60 21.84
C ARG A 23 18.64 1.08 21.71
N GLY A 24 18.74 0.57 20.47
CA GLY A 24 18.80 -0.86 20.20
C GLY A 24 17.93 -1.30 19.02
N VAL A 25 17.94 -2.61 18.80
CA VAL A 25 17.27 -3.29 17.68
C VAL A 25 16.18 -4.21 18.20
N THR A 26 14.99 -4.15 17.60
CA THR A 26 13.88 -5.07 17.87
C THR A 26 13.54 -5.86 16.62
N ALA A 27 13.50 -7.19 16.72
CA ALA A 27 13.09 -8.07 15.65
C ALA A 27 11.60 -8.43 15.78
N LEU A 28 10.81 -8.11 14.75
CA LEU A 28 9.40 -8.47 14.65
C LEU A 28 9.23 -9.62 13.65
N HIS A 29 8.57 -10.68 14.10
CA HIS A 29 8.38 -11.90 13.33
C HIS A 29 6.90 -12.07 12.93
N GLY A 30 6.67 -12.63 11.75
CA GLY A 30 5.35 -13.00 11.26
C GLY A 30 4.96 -12.37 9.93
N ARG A 31 4.08 -13.07 9.20
CA ARG A 31 3.63 -12.64 7.86
C ARG A 31 3.01 -11.24 7.88
N THR A 32 2.17 -10.95 8.87
CA THR A 32 1.48 -9.66 8.98
C THR A 32 2.46 -8.50 9.11
N VAL A 33 3.51 -8.63 9.92
CA VAL A 33 4.49 -7.53 10.08
C VAL A 33 5.39 -7.39 8.86
N GLN A 34 5.76 -8.49 8.19
CA GLN A 34 6.49 -8.44 6.92
C GLN A 34 5.67 -7.74 5.82
N THR A 35 4.36 -7.94 5.77
CA THR A 35 3.48 -7.25 4.83
C THR A 35 3.28 -5.77 5.17
N LEU A 36 3.12 -5.44 6.45
CA LEU A 36 2.81 -4.08 6.89
C LEU A 36 4.03 -3.17 7.01
N ALA A 37 5.21 -3.72 7.34
CA ALA A 37 6.39 -2.91 7.59
C ALA A 37 6.89 -2.03 6.42
N PRO A 38 6.75 -2.36 5.11
CA PRO A 38 7.11 -1.44 4.04
C PRO A 38 6.09 -0.29 3.89
N LEU A 39 4.91 -0.43 4.50
CA LEU A 39 3.88 0.61 4.54
C LEU A 39 4.03 1.52 5.76
N LEU A 40 4.78 1.07 6.77
CA LEU A 40 4.95 1.74 8.05
C LEU A 40 6.38 2.23 8.29
N ASP A 41 7.24 2.18 7.26
CA ASP A 41 8.67 2.53 7.28
C ASP A 41 8.97 4.02 7.50
N GLY A 42 7.92 4.85 7.58
CA GLY A 42 8.05 6.29 7.76
C GLY A 42 8.50 7.04 6.50
N SER A 43 8.77 6.33 5.39
CA SER A 43 9.11 6.95 4.09
C SER A 43 7.87 7.38 3.32
N ARG A 44 6.71 6.78 3.63
CA ARG A 44 5.43 7.09 3.00
C ARG A 44 4.53 7.89 3.94
N ASP A 45 4.10 9.06 3.47
CA ASP A 45 3.04 9.84 4.12
C ASP A 45 1.68 9.13 3.95
N LEU A 46 0.92 9.00 5.04
CA LEU A 46 -0.38 8.32 5.02
C LEU A 46 -1.37 9.05 4.09
N GLY A 47 -1.33 10.38 4.06
CA GLY A 47 -2.15 11.18 3.14
C GLY A 47 -1.82 10.87 1.69
N ARG A 48 -0.54 10.73 1.36
CA ARG A 48 -0.08 10.31 0.03
C ARG A 48 -0.53 8.90 -0.34
N ILE A 49 -0.44 7.92 0.59
CA ILE A 49 -0.95 6.56 0.34
C ILE A 49 -2.45 6.57 0.05
N LEU A 50 -3.22 7.30 0.86
CA LEU A 50 -4.67 7.41 0.68
C LEU A 50 -5.03 8.11 -0.63
N ALA A 51 -4.29 9.15 -1.01
CA ALA A 51 -4.48 9.84 -2.29
C ALA A 51 -4.17 8.94 -3.49
N ASP A 52 -3.04 8.22 -3.45
CA ASP A 52 -2.65 7.27 -4.51
C ASP A 52 -3.70 6.15 -4.64
N HIS A 53 -4.21 5.63 -3.51
CA HIS A 53 -5.24 4.60 -3.52
C HIS A 53 -6.58 5.12 -4.05
N ALA A 54 -7.01 6.32 -3.64
CA ALA A 54 -8.24 6.93 -4.13
C ALA A 54 -8.18 7.21 -5.65
N ALA A 55 -7.02 7.67 -6.14
CA ALA A 55 -6.81 7.88 -7.57
C ALA A 55 -6.91 6.57 -8.37
N ARG A 56 -6.38 5.48 -7.81
CA ARG A 56 -6.46 4.15 -8.43
C ARG A 56 -7.90 3.62 -8.49
N GLU A 57 -8.64 3.73 -7.40
CA GLU A 57 -10.06 3.32 -7.35
C GLU A 57 -10.92 4.13 -8.33
N ALA A 58 -10.69 5.44 -8.44
CA ALA A 58 -11.39 6.29 -9.40
C ALA A 58 -11.10 5.88 -10.85
N ALA A 59 -9.85 5.57 -11.19
CA ALA A 59 -9.47 5.10 -12.51
C ALA A 59 -10.11 3.74 -12.84
N GLU A 60 -10.12 2.81 -11.88
CA GLU A 60 -10.77 1.51 -12.04
C GLU A 60 -12.29 1.64 -12.18
N HIS A 61 -12.92 2.57 -11.47
CA HIS A 61 -14.35 2.85 -11.59
C HIS A 61 -14.70 3.42 -12.97
N ALA A 62 -13.98 4.44 -13.43
CA ALA A 62 -14.18 5.03 -14.76
C ALA A 62 -13.96 4.00 -15.89
N ALA A 63 -12.99 3.09 -15.74
CA ALA A 63 -12.77 2.02 -16.70
C ALA A 63 -13.97 1.05 -16.77
N ARG A 64 -14.58 0.73 -15.62
CA ARG A 64 -15.80 -0.10 -15.57
C ARG A 64 -16.99 0.61 -16.22
N GLU A 65 -17.20 1.89 -15.92
CA GLU A 65 -18.28 2.67 -16.53
C GLU A 65 -18.13 2.80 -18.05
N ALA A 66 -16.91 3.02 -18.55
CA ALA A 66 -16.64 3.09 -19.98
C ALA A 66 -16.89 1.74 -20.68
N ALA A 67 -16.53 0.62 -20.03
CA ALA A 67 -16.82 -0.71 -20.54
C ALA A 67 -18.34 -0.97 -20.59
N ASP A 68 -19.08 -0.56 -19.56
CA ASP A 68 -20.54 -0.67 -19.51
C ASP A 68 -21.21 0.17 -20.61
N HIS A 69 -20.70 1.37 -20.89
CA HIS A 69 -21.19 2.21 -21.98
C HIS A 69 -20.95 1.57 -23.35
N ALA A 70 -19.73 1.10 -23.61
CA ALA A 70 -19.39 0.42 -24.86
C ALA A 70 -20.23 -0.86 -25.08
N ALA A 71 -20.54 -1.60 -24.00
CA ALA A 71 -21.40 -2.77 -24.08
C ALA A 71 -22.86 -2.41 -24.47
N ARG A 72 -23.36 -1.26 -24.00
CA ARG A 72 -24.69 -0.76 -24.39
C ARG A 72 -24.72 -0.30 -25.85
N GLU A 73 -23.71 0.44 -26.30
CA GLU A 73 -23.59 0.86 -27.70
C GLU A 73 -23.50 -0.36 -28.64
N ALA A 74 -22.73 -1.39 -28.27
CA ALA A 74 -22.64 -2.61 -29.07
C ALA A 74 -23.97 -3.38 -29.18
N ALA A 75 -24.84 -3.28 -28.17
CA ALA A 75 -26.16 -3.91 -28.17
C ALA A 75 -27.22 -3.11 -28.94
N GLU A 76 -27.11 -1.79 -29.04
CA GLU A 76 -28.02 -0.95 -29.84
C GLU A 76 -27.72 -0.99 -31.34
N HIS A 77 -26.50 -1.37 -31.73
CA HIS A 77 -26.07 -1.44 -33.12
C HIS A 77 -26.09 -2.85 -33.73
N ALA A 78 -26.54 -3.87 -32.98
CA ALA A 78 -26.64 -5.27 -33.40
C ALA A 78 -28.10 -5.68 -33.69
#